data_AF-A0A936N2S7-F1
#
_entry.id   AF-A0A936N2S7-F1
#
_cell.length_a   1.000
_cell.length_b   1.000
_cell.length_c   1.000
_cell.angle_alpha   90.00
_cell.angle_beta   90.00
_cell.angle_gamma   90.00
#
_symmetry.space_group_name_H-M   'P 1'
#
loop_
_entity.id
_entity.type
_entity.pdbx_description
1 polymer ?
#
loop_
_entity_poly.entity_id
_entity_poly.type
_entity_poly.pdbx_seq_one_letter_code
_entity_poly.pdbx_strand_id
1 'polypeptide(L)'
;MKISALTILLLPFFLIAQNVPKSVHFIGYSGKLYSTYKNKNGIYFKAELINPCSVYRESVVYASKTQIVCEPQILCDTFSNSFKGRIYVYWSDLKNGKDNEDIFLCFSDDEGINWTEPVLITYAVNHKTQTLPLMKIEPGSGKLVLTYLDATASISNNQFDLMYAESNNGGLKFESVRLNQKAFQKKIKKIDLQLTTNNIPFLQVHEKNIIRKNKYNYLISDSLLLRLKVQYAIKQIILNKTFNCKDSITIRFQAPKAGLLSAGITNPLHSEKEHTIVKKRKIKEGNNSLFIDLKGLGLKKGTYVVNLYYNGTHSYSWLIPE
;
A
#
# COMPACT_ATOMS: atom_id res chain seq x y z
N MET A 1 49.62 -4.95 15.91
CA MET A 1 48.49 -4.38 15.15
C MET A 1 47.21 -5.03 15.67
N LYS A 2 46.46 -4.34 16.55
CA LYS A 2 45.22 -4.87 17.16
C LYS A 2 44.11 -4.83 16.09
N ILE A 3 43.74 -6.00 15.58
CA ILE A 3 42.56 -6.15 14.72
C ILE A 3 41.35 -6.13 15.64
N SER A 4 40.45 -5.16 15.46
CA SER A 4 39.23 -5.03 16.25
C SER A 4 38.26 -6.18 15.92
N ALA A 5 37.61 -6.72 16.95
CA ALA A 5 36.70 -7.87 16.87
C ALA A 5 35.41 -7.61 16.06
N LEU A 6 35.24 -6.42 15.46
CA LEU A 6 34.03 -6.05 14.72
C LEU A 6 34.05 -6.51 13.25
N THR A 7 35.23 -6.83 12.70
CA THR A 7 35.36 -7.18 11.27
C THR A 7 35.07 -8.65 10.97
N ILE A 8 35.04 -9.53 11.98
CA ILE A 8 34.86 -10.98 11.80
C ILE A 8 33.37 -11.38 11.68
N LEU A 9 32.44 -10.54 12.15
CA LEU A 9 31.00 -10.82 12.11
C LEU A 9 30.33 -10.60 10.74
N LEU A 10 30.99 -9.92 9.79
CA LEU A 10 30.42 -9.61 8.47
C LEU A 10 30.84 -10.57 7.36
N LEU A 11 31.90 -11.36 7.56
CA LEU A 11 32.43 -12.26 6.53
C LEU A 11 31.57 -13.50 6.21
N PRO A 12 30.81 -14.14 7.12
CA PRO A 12 29.96 -15.27 6.74
C PRO A 12 28.68 -14.82 6.01
N PHE A 13 28.29 -13.54 6.11
CA PHE A 13 27.08 -13.02 5.46
C PHE A 13 27.18 -12.96 3.92
N PHE A 14 28.40 -12.83 3.37
CA PHE A 14 28.59 -12.70 1.92
C PHE A 14 28.59 -14.02 1.15
N LEU A 15 28.86 -15.16 1.82
CA LEU A 15 28.97 -16.47 1.17
C LEU A 15 27.64 -17.25 1.11
N ILE A 16 26.63 -16.88 1.91
CA ILE A 16 25.33 -17.58 1.95
C ILE A 16 24.41 -17.14 0.79
N ALA A 17 24.65 -15.99 0.18
CA ALA A 17 23.72 -15.34 -0.76
C ALA A 17 23.87 -15.73 -2.25
N GLN A 18 24.76 -16.65 -2.63
CA GLN A 18 25.12 -16.80 -4.05
C GLN A 18 24.18 -17.65 -4.90
N ASN A 19 23.25 -18.43 -4.32
CA ASN A 19 22.35 -19.31 -5.08
C ASN A 19 20.87 -19.30 -4.65
N VAL A 20 20.43 -18.28 -3.90
CA VAL A 20 19.02 -18.16 -3.48
C VAL A 20 18.33 -17.10 -4.37
N PRO A 21 17.13 -17.34 -4.93
CA PRO A 21 16.34 -16.29 -5.58
C PRO A 21 16.23 -15.09 -4.63
N LYS A 22 16.48 -13.86 -5.13
CA LYS A 22 16.54 -12.59 -4.38
C LYS A 22 15.76 -12.65 -3.04
N SER A 23 16.45 -13.01 -1.97
CA SER A 23 15.85 -13.22 -0.66
C SER A 23 16.14 -12.04 0.25
N VAL A 24 15.15 -11.67 1.05
CA VAL A 24 15.32 -10.68 2.13
C VAL A 24 15.50 -11.44 3.42
N HIS A 25 16.50 -11.07 4.21
CA HIS A 25 16.88 -11.79 5.42
C HIS A 25 16.60 -10.95 6.68
N PHE A 26 16.19 -11.61 7.75
CA PHE A 26 15.95 -11.01 9.07
C PHE A 26 16.36 -11.99 10.17
N ILE A 27 16.94 -11.51 11.28
CA ILE A 27 17.22 -12.38 12.43
C ILE A 27 15.97 -12.41 13.31
N GLY A 28 15.34 -13.57 13.39
CA GLY A 28 14.13 -13.80 14.18
C GLY A 28 14.37 -13.73 15.69
N TYR A 29 13.28 -13.61 16.44
CA TYR A 29 13.32 -13.60 17.91
C TYR A 29 13.98 -14.85 18.50
N SER A 30 13.86 -16.00 17.84
CA SER A 30 14.47 -17.27 18.26
C SER A 30 15.95 -17.41 17.90
N GLY A 31 16.59 -16.35 17.37
CA GLY A 31 17.98 -16.36 16.93
C GLY A 31 18.23 -17.07 15.59
N LYS A 32 17.16 -17.48 14.90
CA LYS A 32 17.23 -18.09 13.57
C LYS A 32 17.26 -17.02 12.48
N LEU A 33 17.90 -17.35 11.36
CA LEU A 33 17.86 -16.52 10.16
C LEU A 33 16.57 -16.82 9.39
N TYR A 34 15.71 -15.83 9.26
CA TYR A 34 14.48 -15.89 8.49
C TYR A 34 14.67 -15.27 7.12
N SER A 35 14.14 -15.91 6.10
CA SER A 35 14.17 -15.42 4.74
C SER A 35 12.85 -15.66 4.02
N THR A 36 12.54 -14.77 3.09
CA THR A 36 11.41 -14.97 2.16
C THR A 36 11.89 -14.85 0.72
N TYR A 37 11.25 -15.61 -0.16
CA TYR A 37 11.49 -15.61 -1.58
C TYR A 37 10.22 -16.00 -2.33
N LYS A 38 10.17 -15.70 -3.63
CA LYS A 38 9.06 -16.12 -4.51
C LYS A 38 9.53 -17.08 -5.60
N ASN A 39 8.62 -17.91 -6.07
CA ASN A 39 8.75 -18.66 -7.31
C ASN A 39 7.41 -18.64 -8.07
N LYS A 40 7.32 -19.42 -9.16
CA LYS A 40 6.11 -19.47 -10.01
C LYS A 40 4.82 -19.96 -9.31
N ASN A 41 4.95 -20.55 -8.12
CA ASN A 41 3.84 -21.14 -7.36
C ASN A 41 3.45 -20.29 -6.14
N GLY A 42 4.17 -19.21 -5.83
CA GLY A 42 3.84 -18.32 -4.72
C GLY A 42 5.04 -17.81 -3.92
N ILE A 43 4.78 -17.48 -2.67
CA ILE A 43 5.73 -16.94 -1.70
C ILE A 43 6.05 -17.99 -0.64
N TYR A 44 7.33 -18.10 -0.33
CA TYR A 44 7.88 -19.09 0.57
C TYR A 44 8.65 -18.41 1.69
N PHE A 45 8.72 -19.12 2.80
CA PHE A 45 9.49 -18.76 3.98
C PHE A 45 10.50 -19.86 4.27
N LYS A 46 11.69 -19.45 4.71
CA LYS A 46 12.75 -20.36 5.15
C LYS A 46 13.40 -19.83 6.42
N ALA A 47 13.48 -20.69 7.44
CA ALA A 47 14.22 -20.47 8.67
C ALA A 47 15.48 -21.34 8.70
N GLU A 48 16.61 -20.75 9.06
CA GLU A 48 17.91 -21.42 9.13
C GLU A 48 18.55 -21.18 10.50
N LEU A 49 19.19 -22.23 11.03
CA LEU A 49 20.08 -22.09 12.18
C LEU A 49 21.35 -21.40 11.73
N ILE A 50 21.80 -20.36 12.45
CA ILE A 50 23.07 -19.68 12.13
C ILE A 50 24.27 -20.59 12.42
N ASN A 51 24.15 -21.48 13.40
CA ASN A 51 25.15 -22.50 13.71
C ASN A 51 24.38 -23.78 14.09
N PRO A 52 24.39 -24.85 13.27
CA PRO A 52 25.39 -25.20 12.25
C PRO A 52 25.03 -24.83 10.79
N CYS A 53 24.49 -23.63 10.50
CA CYS A 53 24.11 -23.24 9.12
C CYS A 53 23.24 -24.28 8.41
N SER A 54 22.13 -24.68 9.04
CA SER A 54 21.24 -25.72 8.51
C SER A 54 19.81 -25.21 8.38
N VAL A 55 19.09 -25.73 7.38
CA VAL A 55 17.67 -25.44 7.21
C VAL A 55 16.92 -26.03 8.39
N TYR A 56 16.28 -25.15 9.16
CA TYR A 56 15.42 -25.54 10.26
C TYR A 56 14.01 -25.80 9.76
N ARG A 57 13.51 -24.91 8.88
CA ARG A 57 12.15 -24.98 8.35
C ARG A 57 12.03 -24.32 7.00
N GLU A 58 11.12 -24.85 6.20
CA GLU A 58 10.62 -24.21 5.00
C GLU A 58 9.11 -24.41 4.92
N SER A 59 8.38 -23.37 4.53
CA SER A 59 6.91 -23.40 4.44
C SER A 59 6.40 -22.47 3.35
N VAL A 60 5.19 -22.75 2.88
CA VAL A 60 4.47 -21.88 1.93
C VAL A 60 3.80 -20.77 2.74
N VAL A 61 4.13 -19.53 2.43
CA VAL A 61 3.45 -18.35 3.01
C VAL A 61 2.14 -18.10 2.28
N TYR A 62 2.20 -18.11 0.95
CA TYR A 62 1.07 -17.81 0.10
C TYR A 62 1.22 -18.53 -1.23
N ALA A 63 0.33 -19.49 -1.51
CA ALA A 63 0.27 -20.16 -2.79
C ALA A 63 -0.48 -19.27 -3.79
N SER A 64 0.18 -18.89 -4.88
CA SER A 64 -0.46 -18.10 -5.92
C SER A 64 0.17 -18.33 -7.30
N LYS A 65 -0.70 -18.31 -8.31
CA LYS A 65 -0.31 -18.26 -9.73
C LYS A 65 -0.35 -16.84 -10.30
N THR A 66 -0.73 -15.85 -9.48
CA THR A 66 -0.88 -14.45 -9.91
C THR A 66 0.47 -13.74 -9.92
N GLN A 67 0.52 -12.61 -10.62
CA GLN A 67 1.74 -11.83 -10.73
C GLN A 67 2.01 -11.03 -9.45
N ILE A 68 3.00 -11.48 -8.67
CA ILE A 68 3.61 -10.71 -7.58
C ILE A 68 4.50 -9.62 -8.18
N VAL A 69 4.17 -8.36 -7.90
CA VAL A 69 4.83 -7.18 -8.49
C VAL A 69 6.03 -6.76 -7.65
N CYS A 70 5.81 -6.34 -6.40
CA CYS A 70 6.92 -6.06 -5.48
C CYS A 70 7.38 -7.36 -4.81
N GLU A 71 8.70 -7.53 -4.70
CA GLU A 71 9.29 -8.70 -4.05
C GLU A 71 8.84 -8.81 -2.59
N PRO A 72 8.51 -10.03 -2.11
CA PRO A 72 8.12 -10.22 -0.74
C PRO A 72 9.22 -9.75 0.21
N GLN A 73 8.80 -9.05 1.25
CA GLN A 73 9.67 -8.56 2.31
C GLN A 73 9.28 -9.24 3.62
N ILE A 74 10.24 -9.36 4.53
CA ILE A 74 10.05 -10.03 5.83
C ILE A 74 10.46 -9.14 7.00
N LEU A 75 9.69 -9.21 8.07
CA LEU A 75 10.00 -8.61 9.37
C LEU A 75 9.70 -9.64 10.47
N CYS A 76 10.38 -9.57 11.60
CA CYS A 76 9.98 -10.27 12.81
C CYS A 76 9.89 -9.26 13.94
N ASP A 77 8.81 -9.31 14.71
CA ASP A 77 8.69 -8.48 15.89
C ASP A 77 9.61 -9.02 16.98
N THR A 78 10.63 -8.25 17.31
CA THR A 78 11.58 -8.55 18.39
C THR A 78 11.45 -7.58 19.55
N PHE A 79 10.59 -6.56 19.43
CA PHE A 79 10.57 -5.39 20.30
C PHE A 79 9.31 -5.27 21.14
N SER A 80 8.18 -5.82 20.68
CA SER A 80 6.90 -5.69 21.38
C SER A 80 6.70 -6.77 22.45
N ASN A 81 5.75 -6.50 23.35
CA ASN A 81 5.26 -7.52 24.29
C ASN A 81 4.12 -8.35 23.69
N SER A 82 3.20 -7.72 22.95
CA SER A 82 1.95 -8.35 22.51
C SER A 82 2.11 -9.24 21.27
N PHE A 83 3.09 -8.99 20.41
CA PHE A 83 3.31 -9.73 19.17
C PHE A 83 4.74 -10.26 19.05
N LYS A 84 5.46 -10.38 20.17
CA LYS A 84 6.86 -10.81 20.21
C LYS A 84 7.03 -12.16 19.49
N GLY A 85 7.96 -12.20 18.55
CA GLY A 85 8.24 -13.39 17.74
C GLY A 85 7.36 -13.54 16.49
N ARG A 86 6.29 -12.74 16.34
CA ARG A 86 5.45 -12.76 15.13
C ARG A 86 6.29 -12.38 13.91
N ILE A 87 6.17 -13.19 12.88
CA ILE A 87 6.83 -12.99 11.58
C ILE A 87 5.81 -12.42 10.62
N TYR A 88 6.19 -11.38 9.90
CA TYR A 88 5.37 -10.72 8.88
C TYR A 88 6.02 -10.88 7.52
N VAL A 89 5.24 -11.33 6.53
CA VAL A 89 5.64 -11.33 5.12
C VAL A 89 4.65 -10.49 4.33
N TYR A 90 5.13 -9.44 3.69
CA TYR A 90 4.29 -8.50 2.94
C TYR A 90 4.80 -8.31 1.52
N TRP A 91 3.89 -8.03 0.59
CA TRP A 91 4.17 -7.87 -0.84
C TRP A 91 3.09 -7.02 -1.51
N SER A 92 3.23 -6.80 -2.81
CA SER A 92 2.13 -6.33 -3.65
C SER A 92 1.94 -7.24 -4.85
N ASP A 93 0.69 -7.46 -5.26
CA ASP A 93 0.35 -8.31 -6.39
C ASP A 93 -0.86 -7.81 -7.19
N LEU A 94 -1.06 -8.36 -8.39
CA LEU A 94 -2.16 -8.04 -9.31
C LEU A 94 -3.30 -9.07 -9.28
N LYS A 95 -3.48 -9.80 -8.17
CA LYS A 95 -4.46 -10.91 -8.13
C LYS A 95 -5.90 -10.44 -8.32
N ASN A 96 -6.19 -9.21 -7.89
CA ASN A 96 -7.50 -8.60 -7.97
C ASN A 96 -7.70 -7.82 -9.29
N GLY A 97 -6.78 -7.92 -10.25
CA GLY A 97 -6.87 -7.23 -11.53
C GLY A 97 -5.54 -6.81 -12.11
N LYS A 98 -5.41 -6.87 -13.45
CA LYS A 98 -4.18 -6.51 -14.16
C LYS A 98 -3.70 -5.07 -13.91
N ASP A 99 -4.63 -4.15 -13.69
CA ASP A 99 -4.34 -2.75 -13.36
C ASP A 99 -4.58 -2.43 -11.87
N ASN A 100 -4.90 -3.45 -11.06
CA ASN A 100 -5.20 -3.35 -9.64
C ASN A 100 -4.08 -3.99 -8.82
N GLU A 101 -3.04 -3.22 -8.55
CA GLU A 101 -2.00 -3.65 -7.61
C GLU A 101 -2.45 -3.34 -6.20
N ASP A 102 -2.53 -4.36 -5.36
CA ASP A 102 -2.90 -4.25 -3.96
C ASP A 102 -1.75 -4.73 -3.07
N ILE A 103 -1.68 -4.22 -1.85
CA ILE A 103 -0.68 -4.61 -0.85
C ILE A 103 -1.28 -5.63 0.12
N PHE A 104 -0.52 -6.70 0.36
CA PHE A 104 -0.92 -7.82 1.20
C PHE A 104 0.09 -8.09 2.32
N LEU A 105 -0.40 -8.75 3.36
CA LEU A 105 0.38 -9.24 4.49
C LEU A 105 -0.11 -10.63 4.91
N CYS A 106 0.83 -11.55 5.14
CA CYS A 106 0.62 -12.74 5.95
C CYS A 106 1.47 -12.64 7.20
N PHE A 107 1.03 -13.24 8.31
CA PHE A 107 1.86 -13.39 9.48
C PHE A 107 1.81 -14.79 10.07
N SER A 108 2.82 -15.11 10.87
CA SER A 108 2.96 -16.37 11.60
C SER A 108 3.34 -16.09 13.04
N ASP A 109 2.67 -16.77 13.96
CA ASP A 109 2.92 -16.71 15.41
C ASP A 109 3.68 -17.95 15.93
N ASP A 110 4.00 -18.90 15.06
CA ASP A 110 4.56 -20.21 15.41
C ASP A 110 5.85 -20.52 14.63
N GLU A 111 6.72 -19.52 14.51
CA GLU A 111 8.00 -19.60 13.80
C GLU A 111 7.91 -20.04 12.33
N GLY A 112 6.82 -19.66 11.65
CA GLY A 112 6.61 -19.96 10.24
C GLY A 112 6.11 -21.39 9.99
N ILE A 113 5.49 -22.05 10.98
CA ILE A 113 4.80 -23.33 10.77
C ILE A 113 3.49 -23.07 10.01
N ASN A 114 2.67 -22.17 10.53
CA ASN A 114 1.40 -21.77 9.94
C ASN A 114 1.42 -20.27 9.62
N TRP A 115 0.72 -19.92 8.54
CA TRP A 115 0.53 -18.55 8.08
C TRP A 115 -0.95 -18.23 8.03
N THR A 116 -1.29 -16.97 8.30
CA THR A 116 -2.65 -16.49 8.04
C THR A 116 -2.96 -16.49 6.56
N GLU A 117 -4.25 -16.49 6.23
CA GLU A 117 -4.70 -16.02 4.92
C GLU A 117 -4.19 -14.58 4.65
N PRO A 118 -3.98 -14.18 3.39
CA PRO A 118 -3.50 -12.85 3.06
C PRO A 118 -4.46 -11.76 3.52
N VAL A 119 -3.99 -10.91 4.43
CA VAL A 119 -4.67 -9.68 4.82
C VAL A 119 -4.47 -8.65 3.72
N LEU A 120 -5.57 -8.17 3.14
CA LEU A 120 -5.57 -7.06 2.19
C LEU A 120 -5.34 -5.75 2.97
N ILE A 121 -4.16 -5.15 2.84
CA ILE A 121 -3.83 -3.89 3.54
C ILE A 121 -4.47 -2.70 2.84
N THR A 122 -4.36 -2.66 1.51
CA THR A 122 -4.90 -1.57 0.70
C THR A 122 -6.05 -2.06 -0.16
N TYR A 123 -7.09 -1.26 -0.29
CA TYR A 123 -8.18 -1.53 -1.20
C TYR A 123 -8.62 -0.23 -1.86
N ALA A 124 -8.52 -0.17 -3.19
CA ALA A 124 -9.08 0.90 -3.98
C ALA A 124 -10.33 0.45 -4.71
N VAL A 125 -11.47 1.07 -4.38
CA VAL A 125 -12.78 0.83 -5.03
C VAL A 125 -12.78 1.09 -6.54
N ASN A 126 -11.82 1.86 -7.04
CA ASN A 126 -11.63 2.16 -8.46
C ASN A 126 -10.46 1.38 -9.08
N HIS A 127 -9.93 0.40 -8.37
CA HIS A 127 -8.87 -0.51 -8.83
C HIS A 127 -7.60 0.19 -9.30
N LYS A 128 -7.28 1.35 -8.72
CA LYS A 128 -6.00 2.02 -9.00
C LYS A 128 -4.89 1.35 -8.22
N THR A 129 -3.66 1.51 -8.70
CA THR A 129 -2.46 0.88 -8.13
C THR A 129 -2.14 1.40 -6.73
N GLN A 130 -1.90 0.48 -5.80
CA GLN A 130 -1.12 0.70 -4.56
C GLN A 130 0.14 -0.17 -4.60
N THR A 131 1.32 0.46 -4.47
CA THR A 131 2.60 -0.21 -4.75
C THR A 131 3.74 0.30 -3.88
N LEU A 132 4.90 -0.34 -4.01
CA LEU A 132 6.13 -0.07 -3.26
C LEU A 132 5.90 -0.02 -1.74
N PRO A 133 5.30 -1.07 -1.15
CA PRO A 133 5.15 -1.14 0.29
C PRO A 133 6.52 -1.19 0.96
N LEU A 134 6.70 -0.40 2.01
CA LEU A 134 7.85 -0.47 2.89
C LEU A 134 7.37 -0.38 4.34
N MET A 135 7.54 -1.47 5.07
CA MET A 135 7.05 -1.62 6.45
C MET A 135 8.19 -1.65 7.46
N LYS A 136 7.92 -1.13 8.67
CA LYS A 136 8.77 -1.25 9.86
C LYS A 136 7.91 -1.54 11.09
N ILE A 137 8.55 -2.07 12.13
CA ILE A 137 7.96 -2.28 13.45
C ILE A 137 8.51 -1.19 14.37
N GLU A 138 7.64 -0.43 15.02
CA GLU A 138 8.02 0.58 15.99
C GLU A 138 8.50 -0.11 17.31
N PRO A 139 9.73 0.14 17.76
CA PRO A 139 10.24 -0.45 18.99
C PRO A 139 9.40 -0.09 20.22
N GLY A 140 9.24 -1.04 21.15
CA GLY A 140 8.48 -0.86 22.38
C GLY A 140 6.97 -1.04 22.20
N SER A 141 6.34 -0.33 21.26
CA SER A 141 4.89 -0.44 21.03
C SER A 141 4.51 -1.66 20.19
N GLY A 142 5.37 -2.11 19.27
CA GLY A 142 5.04 -3.14 18.29
C GLY A 142 4.14 -2.68 17.15
N LYS A 143 3.83 -1.38 17.08
CA LYS A 143 3.02 -0.80 16.00
C LYS A 143 3.70 -1.04 14.66
N LEU A 144 2.94 -1.53 13.68
CA LEU A 144 3.43 -1.60 12.30
C LEU A 144 3.23 -0.24 11.64
N VAL A 145 4.27 0.25 10.97
CA VAL A 145 4.21 1.46 10.16
C VAL A 145 4.55 1.10 8.73
N LEU A 146 3.73 1.56 7.79
CA LEU A 146 3.82 1.23 6.36
C LEU A 146 3.82 2.52 5.55
N THR A 147 4.72 2.64 4.59
CA THR A 147 4.64 3.64 3.52
C THR A 147 4.43 2.97 2.19
N TYR A 148 3.63 3.59 1.32
CA TYR A 148 3.35 3.08 -0.02
C TYR A 148 2.95 4.21 -0.98
N LEU A 149 2.92 3.90 -2.27
CA LEU A 149 2.40 4.79 -3.31
C LEU A 149 0.97 4.42 -3.67
N ASP A 150 0.12 5.42 -3.88
CA ASP A 150 -1.31 5.25 -4.13
C ASP A 150 -1.78 6.11 -5.31
N ALA A 151 -2.37 5.47 -6.33
CA ALA A 151 -2.90 6.14 -7.51
C ALA A 151 -4.43 6.35 -7.50
N THR A 152 -5.10 6.14 -6.36
CA THR A 152 -6.57 6.26 -6.22
C THR A 152 -7.09 7.63 -6.65
N ALA A 153 -6.32 8.70 -6.43
CA ALA A 153 -6.66 10.06 -6.88
C ALA A 153 -6.29 10.36 -8.35
N SER A 154 -5.79 9.38 -9.09
CA SER A 154 -5.36 9.51 -10.49
C SER A 154 -6.30 8.77 -11.43
N ILE A 155 -7.06 9.54 -12.23
CA ILE A 155 -7.92 8.96 -13.27
C ILE A 155 -7.12 8.10 -14.27
N SER A 156 -5.88 8.48 -14.58
CA SER A 156 -5.00 7.79 -15.54
C SER A 156 -4.01 6.81 -14.90
N ASN A 157 -4.14 6.50 -13.61
CA ASN A 157 -3.27 5.57 -12.88
C ASN A 157 -1.75 5.84 -13.07
N ASN A 158 -1.36 7.12 -13.11
CA ASN A 158 0.00 7.56 -13.43
C ASN A 158 0.52 8.68 -12.53
N GLN A 159 -0.29 9.11 -11.57
CA GLN A 159 0.07 10.06 -10.52
C GLN A 159 -0.11 9.36 -9.18
N PHE A 160 0.88 9.47 -8.32
CA PHE A 160 0.94 8.71 -7.08
C PHE A 160 1.04 9.65 -5.89
N ASP A 161 0.21 9.40 -4.90
CA ASP A 161 0.32 9.97 -3.58
C ASP A 161 1.17 9.09 -2.69
N LEU A 162 1.92 9.74 -1.79
CA LEU A 162 2.72 9.06 -0.80
C LEU A 162 1.86 8.89 0.45
N MET A 163 1.62 7.65 0.81
CA MET A 163 0.77 7.27 1.92
C MET A 163 1.61 6.78 3.09
N TYR A 164 1.13 7.04 4.29
CA TYR A 164 1.62 6.47 5.53
C TYR A 164 0.46 5.79 6.23
N ALA A 165 0.65 4.56 6.70
CA ALA A 165 -0.36 3.81 7.40
C ALA A 165 0.18 3.14 8.65
N GLU A 166 -0.66 3.00 9.67
CA GLU A 166 -0.31 2.40 10.95
C GLU A 166 -1.27 1.27 11.33
N SER A 167 -0.73 0.23 11.96
CA SER A 167 -1.50 -0.83 12.60
C SER A 167 -1.10 -1.04 14.05
N ASN A 168 -2.08 -0.92 14.94
CA ASN A 168 -1.93 -1.16 16.38
C ASN A 168 -2.48 -2.54 16.82
N ASN A 169 -2.91 -3.38 15.87
CA ASN A 169 -3.54 -4.68 16.13
C ASN A 169 -2.80 -5.83 15.43
N GLY A 170 -1.47 -5.71 15.32
CA GLY A 170 -0.62 -6.77 14.80
C GLY A 170 -0.82 -7.05 13.31
N GLY A 171 -1.19 -6.04 12.52
CA GLY A 171 -1.31 -6.13 11.06
C GLY A 171 -2.69 -6.50 10.52
N LEU A 172 -3.72 -6.58 11.37
CA LEU A 172 -5.08 -6.92 10.93
C LEU A 172 -5.84 -5.73 10.32
N LYS A 173 -5.53 -4.50 10.75
CA LYS A 173 -6.13 -3.27 10.21
C LYS A 173 -5.09 -2.17 10.17
N PHE A 174 -5.13 -1.37 9.09
CA PHE A 174 -4.29 -0.20 8.90
C PHE A 174 -5.13 1.07 8.75
N GLU A 175 -4.69 2.16 9.36
CA GLU A 175 -5.24 3.49 9.12
C GLU A 175 -4.24 4.33 8.33
N SER A 176 -4.65 4.85 7.17
CA SER A 176 -3.77 5.56 6.24
C SER A 176 -3.99 7.06 6.20
N VAL A 177 -2.93 7.81 5.97
CA VAL A 177 -2.90 9.27 5.77
C VAL A 177 -2.01 9.61 4.58
N ARG A 178 -2.43 10.57 3.75
CA ARG A 178 -1.63 11.12 2.67
C ARG A 178 -0.59 12.11 3.19
N LEU A 179 0.68 11.93 2.80
CA LEU A 179 1.82 12.76 3.25
C LEU A 179 2.11 13.96 2.34
N ASN A 180 1.89 13.84 1.04
CA ASN A 180 2.27 14.84 0.04
C ASN A 180 1.10 15.78 -0.31
N GLN A 181 1.40 17.04 -0.60
CA GLN A 181 0.37 17.99 -1.06
C GLN A 181 0.07 17.88 -2.56
N LYS A 182 1.04 17.43 -3.36
CA LYS A 182 0.95 17.25 -4.81
C LYS A 182 1.45 15.87 -5.17
N ALA A 183 0.70 15.16 -6.01
CA ALA A 183 1.04 13.82 -6.48
C ALA A 183 2.37 13.82 -7.26
N PHE A 184 3.14 12.75 -7.08
CA PHE A 184 4.33 12.46 -7.86
C PHE A 184 3.94 11.89 -9.22
N GLN A 185 4.74 12.17 -10.25
CA GLN A 185 4.62 11.45 -11.52
C GLN A 185 5.31 10.08 -11.40
N LYS A 186 4.99 9.12 -12.30
CA LYS A 186 5.41 7.69 -12.31
C LYS A 186 6.94 7.40 -12.34
N LYS A 187 7.75 8.10 -11.54
CA LYS A 187 9.23 8.01 -11.52
C LYS A 187 9.81 8.10 -10.10
N ILE A 188 9.12 7.55 -9.11
CA ILE A 188 9.75 7.28 -7.81
C ILE A 188 10.60 6.02 -7.98
N LYS A 189 11.92 6.16 -7.79
CA LYS A 189 12.85 5.02 -7.90
C LYS A 189 13.06 4.32 -6.57
N LYS A 190 13.00 5.07 -5.47
CA LYS A 190 13.32 4.57 -4.14
C LYS A 190 12.60 5.37 -3.05
N ILE A 191 12.07 4.64 -2.09
CA ILE A 191 11.53 5.13 -0.83
C ILE A 191 12.35 4.46 0.27
N ASP A 192 12.82 5.24 1.23
CA ASP A 192 13.60 4.78 2.38
C ASP A 192 12.86 5.20 3.65
N LEU A 193 12.41 4.22 4.44
CA LEU A 193 11.75 4.43 5.72
C LEU A 193 12.66 3.95 6.86
N GLN A 194 12.91 4.85 7.80
CA GLN A 194 13.71 4.61 8.99
C GLN A 194 12.94 5.07 10.22
N LEU A 195 13.32 4.58 11.39
CA LEU A 195 12.83 5.10 12.67
C LEU A 195 13.96 5.86 13.34
N THR A 196 13.66 7.04 13.87
CA THR A 196 14.61 7.81 14.69
C THR A 196 14.83 7.15 16.05
N THR A 197 15.78 7.65 16.84
CA THR A 197 16.06 7.17 18.21
C THR A 197 14.85 7.29 19.14
N ASN A 198 13.94 8.23 18.86
CA ASN A 198 12.70 8.43 19.62
C ASN A 198 11.51 7.74 18.93
N ASN A 199 11.77 6.75 18.07
CA ASN A 199 10.79 5.98 17.30
C ASN A 199 9.91 6.80 16.34
N ILE A 200 10.19 8.09 16.13
CA ILE A 200 9.49 8.89 15.12
C ILE A 200 9.92 8.40 13.73
N PRO A 201 8.99 8.05 12.82
CA PRO A 201 9.35 7.65 11.46
C PRO A 201 9.97 8.81 10.67
N PHE A 202 11.09 8.50 10.03
CA PHE A 202 11.80 9.35 9.09
C PHE A 202 11.75 8.72 7.70
N LEU A 203 11.08 9.39 6.78
CA LEU A 203 10.88 8.92 5.41
C LEU A 203 11.66 9.80 4.44
N GLN A 204 12.42 9.14 3.57
CA GLN A 204 13.18 9.77 2.53
C GLN A 204 12.74 9.24 1.17
N VAL A 205 12.32 10.16 0.29
CA VAL A 205 11.86 9.82 -1.06
C VAL A 205 12.84 10.38 -2.08
N HIS A 206 13.32 9.49 -2.95
CA HIS A 206 14.21 9.84 -4.06
C HIS A 206 13.43 9.78 -5.37
N GLU A 207 13.12 10.96 -5.91
CA GLU A 207 12.50 11.11 -7.22
C GLU A 207 13.60 11.40 -8.25
N LYS A 208 13.73 10.55 -9.26
CA LYS A 208 14.69 10.76 -10.36
C LYS A 208 13.95 10.78 -11.69
N ASN A 209 13.86 11.96 -12.29
CA ASN A 209 13.49 12.12 -13.68
C ASN A 209 14.76 12.25 -14.55
N ILE A 210 14.62 12.21 -15.89
CA ILE A 210 15.75 12.30 -16.84
C ILE A 210 16.61 13.56 -16.58
N ILE A 211 15.99 14.63 -16.09
CA ILE A 211 16.60 15.97 -15.94
C ILE A 211 16.77 16.38 -14.46
N ARG A 212 16.05 15.76 -13.50
CA ARG A 212 16.01 16.21 -12.10
C ARG A 212 16.13 15.07 -11.11
N LYS A 213 16.92 15.29 -10.05
CA LYS A 213 16.98 14.44 -8.86
C LYS A 213 16.45 15.26 -7.68
N ASN A 214 15.24 14.94 -7.21
CA ASN A 214 14.67 15.56 -6.03
C ASN A 214 14.75 14.60 -4.85
N LYS A 215 15.00 15.17 -3.68
CA LYS A 215 15.05 14.43 -2.41
C LYS A 215 14.07 15.10 -1.44
N TYR A 216 13.13 14.31 -0.93
CA TYR A 216 12.14 14.77 0.04
C TYR A 216 12.38 14.03 1.35
N ASN A 217 12.34 14.75 2.47
CA ASN A 217 12.47 14.18 3.80
C ASN A 217 11.21 14.52 4.60
N TYR A 218 10.63 13.54 5.27
CA TYR A 218 9.46 13.70 6.13
C TYR A 218 9.80 13.14 7.51
N LEU A 219 9.57 13.95 8.55
CA LEU A 219 9.52 13.48 9.93
C LEU A 219 8.04 13.35 10.30
N ILE A 220 7.59 12.11 10.54
CA ILE A 220 6.17 11.77 10.60
C ILE A 220 5.72 11.71 12.06
N SER A 221 5.41 12.86 12.64
CA SER A 221 4.85 12.95 14.00
C SER A 221 3.33 12.80 14.02
N ASP A 222 2.76 12.41 15.17
CA ASP A 222 1.30 12.33 15.36
C ASP A 222 0.60 13.66 15.07
N SER A 223 1.22 14.78 15.47
CA SER A 223 0.72 16.13 15.19
C SER A 223 0.67 16.45 13.68
N LEU A 224 1.65 15.97 12.91
CA LEU A 224 1.64 16.10 11.45
C LEU A 224 0.51 15.26 10.86
N LEU A 225 0.36 14.01 11.30
CA LEU A 225 -0.66 13.09 10.81
C LEU A 225 -2.07 13.64 11.06
N LEU A 226 -2.34 14.16 12.26
CA LEU A 226 -3.62 14.78 12.60
C LEU A 226 -3.93 15.96 11.68
N ARG A 227 -2.95 16.86 11.47
CA ARG A 227 -3.10 18.02 10.58
C ARG A 227 -3.40 17.61 9.14
N LEU A 228 -2.69 16.60 8.63
CA LEU A 228 -2.88 16.09 7.27
C LEU A 228 -4.24 15.41 7.09
N LYS A 229 -4.71 14.63 8.07
CA LYS A 229 -6.06 14.03 8.09
C LYS A 229 -7.13 15.11 7.94
N VAL A 230 -7.07 16.17 8.76
CA VAL A 230 -8.03 17.29 8.70
C VAL A 230 -7.92 18.02 7.37
N GLN A 231 -6.71 18.35 6.91
CA GLN A 231 -6.50 19.08 5.66
C GLN A 231 -7.00 18.31 4.44
N TYR A 232 -6.88 16.98 4.44
CA TYR A 232 -7.37 16.15 3.35
C TYR A 232 -8.90 16.08 3.34
N ALA A 233 -9.53 15.89 4.50
CA ALA A 233 -10.99 15.81 4.64
C ALA A 233 -11.70 17.08 4.12
N ILE A 234 -11.21 18.27 4.46
CA ILE A 234 -11.80 19.55 4.02
C ILE A 234 -11.65 19.84 2.51
N LYS A 235 -10.79 19.09 1.81
CA LYS A 235 -10.57 19.24 0.36
C LYS A 235 -11.44 18.31 -0.49
N GLN A 236 -12.07 17.32 0.12
CA GLN A 236 -12.88 16.33 -0.60
C GLN A 236 -14.24 16.89 -1.01
N ILE A 237 -14.80 16.28 -2.05
CA ILE A 237 -16.19 16.51 -2.44
C ILE A 237 -17.11 15.82 -1.43
N ILE A 238 -18.15 16.52 -1.00
CA ILE A 238 -19.21 15.96 -0.15
C ILE A 238 -20.35 15.47 -1.04
N LEU A 239 -20.72 14.20 -0.91
CA LEU A 239 -21.79 13.56 -1.67
C LEU A 239 -22.39 12.40 -0.88
N ASN A 240 -23.62 12.01 -1.23
CA ASN A 240 -24.23 10.80 -0.67
C ASN A 240 -23.40 9.57 -1.05
N LYS A 241 -23.29 8.63 -0.12
CA LYS A 241 -22.47 7.43 -0.32
C LYS A 241 -23.13 6.37 -1.17
N THR A 242 -24.45 6.38 -1.28
CA THR A 242 -25.21 5.34 -1.97
C THR A 242 -26.37 5.95 -2.74
N PHE A 243 -26.62 5.41 -3.93
CA PHE A 243 -27.76 5.70 -4.78
C PHE A 243 -28.29 4.42 -5.41
N ASN A 244 -29.58 4.43 -5.78
CA ASN A 244 -30.18 3.34 -6.52
C ASN A 244 -29.71 3.37 -7.99
N CYS A 245 -29.27 2.22 -8.51
CA CYS A 245 -28.86 2.07 -9.89
C CYS A 245 -30.07 2.14 -10.83
N LYS A 246 -30.06 3.11 -11.73
CA LYS A 246 -31.09 3.37 -12.75
C LYS A 246 -30.42 3.55 -14.12
N ASP A 247 -31.18 3.44 -15.21
CA ASP A 247 -30.68 3.66 -16.57
C ASP A 247 -30.00 5.02 -16.75
N SER A 248 -30.49 6.04 -16.05
CA SER A 248 -29.81 7.32 -15.89
C SER A 248 -29.99 7.87 -14.48
N ILE A 249 -29.00 8.62 -13.99
CA ILE A 249 -29.00 9.19 -12.66
C ILE A 249 -28.26 10.53 -12.61
N THR A 250 -28.73 11.44 -11.76
CA THR A 250 -28.01 12.67 -11.42
C THR A 250 -27.42 12.57 -10.02
N ILE A 251 -26.09 12.58 -9.91
CA ILE A 251 -25.35 12.65 -8.65
C ILE A 251 -25.18 14.11 -8.26
N ARG A 252 -25.78 14.53 -7.15
CA ARG A 252 -25.57 15.87 -6.57
C ARG A 252 -24.43 15.82 -5.57
N PHE A 253 -23.60 16.85 -5.56
CA PHE A 253 -22.45 16.94 -4.68
C PHE A 253 -22.07 18.39 -4.38
N GLN A 254 -21.31 18.59 -3.30
CA GLN A 254 -20.75 19.88 -2.89
C GLN A 254 -19.24 19.87 -3.05
N ALA A 255 -18.73 20.86 -3.79
CA ALA A 255 -17.30 21.07 -3.94
C ALA A 255 -16.83 22.15 -2.96
N PRO A 256 -15.74 21.93 -2.21
CA PRO A 256 -15.27 22.89 -1.22
C PRO A 256 -14.70 24.17 -1.85
N LYS A 257 -14.29 24.13 -3.12
CA LYS A 257 -13.84 25.29 -3.91
C LYS A 257 -14.15 25.09 -5.39
N ALA A 258 -14.07 26.16 -6.19
CA ALA A 258 -14.07 26.02 -7.64
C ALA A 258 -12.85 25.20 -8.12
N GLY A 259 -13.00 24.45 -9.21
CA GLY A 259 -11.93 23.61 -9.72
C GLY A 259 -12.30 22.77 -10.94
N LEU A 260 -11.46 21.79 -11.23
CA LEU A 260 -11.67 20.84 -12.33
C LEU A 260 -12.06 19.48 -11.77
N LEU A 261 -13.18 18.96 -12.26
CA LEU A 261 -13.68 17.63 -11.98
C LEU A 261 -13.43 16.70 -13.17
N SER A 262 -12.89 15.53 -12.90
CA SER A 262 -13.05 14.38 -13.80
C SER A 262 -13.86 13.31 -13.06
N ALA A 263 -14.66 12.55 -13.78
CA ALA A 263 -15.44 11.48 -13.19
C ALA A 263 -15.41 10.23 -14.06
N GLY A 264 -15.43 9.08 -13.39
CA GLY A 264 -15.55 7.77 -14.01
C GLY A 264 -16.54 6.89 -13.26
N ILE A 265 -16.89 5.77 -13.86
CA ILE A 265 -17.70 4.72 -13.25
C ILE A 265 -17.02 3.38 -13.49
N THR A 266 -16.89 2.59 -12.42
CA THR A 266 -16.19 1.31 -12.43
C THR A 266 -17.08 0.24 -11.81
N ASN A 267 -16.96 -1.00 -12.29
CA ASN A 267 -17.53 -2.15 -11.58
C ASN A 267 -16.52 -2.59 -10.50
N PRO A 268 -16.90 -2.60 -9.21
CA PRO A 268 -16.01 -2.94 -8.09
C PRO A 268 -15.53 -4.40 -8.07
N LEU A 269 -16.16 -5.28 -8.85
CA LEU A 269 -15.80 -6.70 -8.99
C LEU A 269 -15.01 -6.98 -10.27
N HIS A 270 -14.95 -6.01 -11.19
CA HIS A 270 -14.27 -6.15 -12.47
C HIS A 270 -13.36 -4.97 -12.72
N SER A 271 -12.07 -5.17 -12.47
CA SER A 271 -11.01 -4.16 -12.63
C SER A 271 -10.73 -3.75 -14.09
N GLU A 272 -11.36 -4.40 -15.07
CA GLU A 272 -10.91 -4.38 -16.47
C GLU A 272 -11.16 -3.03 -17.18
N LYS A 273 -12.03 -2.16 -16.65
CA LYS A 273 -12.19 -0.80 -17.20
C LYS A 273 -12.98 0.15 -16.32
N GLU A 274 -12.46 1.37 -16.17
CA GLU A 274 -13.24 2.53 -15.73
C GLU A 274 -13.81 3.26 -16.96
N HIS A 275 -15.13 3.45 -16.98
CA HIS A 275 -15.79 4.26 -18.00
C HIS A 275 -15.68 5.73 -17.62
N THR A 276 -15.09 6.54 -18.50
CA THR A 276 -15.04 7.99 -18.29
C THR A 276 -16.42 8.60 -18.50
N ILE A 277 -16.90 9.37 -17.53
CA ILE A 277 -18.13 10.17 -17.64
C ILE A 277 -17.79 11.59 -18.10
N VAL A 278 -16.86 12.27 -17.40
CA VAL A 278 -16.39 13.61 -17.77
C VAL A 278 -14.90 13.75 -17.52
N LYS A 279 -14.20 14.57 -18.31
CA LYS A 279 -12.80 14.94 -18.10
C LYS A 279 -12.66 16.44 -17.93
N LYS A 280 -11.98 16.88 -16.86
CA LYS A 280 -11.62 18.28 -16.60
C LYS A 280 -12.78 19.27 -16.77
N ARG A 281 -13.98 18.90 -16.34
CA ARG A 281 -15.15 19.78 -16.32
C ARG A 281 -14.97 20.84 -15.23
N LYS A 282 -15.11 22.12 -15.58
CA LYS A 282 -15.12 23.20 -14.59
C LYS A 282 -16.33 23.06 -13.69
N ILE A 283 -16.12 23.18 -12.38
CA ILE A 283 -17.18 23.19 -11.37
C ILE A 283 -16.99 24.40 -10.45
N LYS A 284 -18.09 24.87 -9.86
CA LYS A 284 -18.09 25.98 -8.90
C LYS A 284 -17.94 25.48 -7.47
N GLU A 285 -17.60 26.37 -6.56
CA GLU A 285 -17.75 26.11 -5.12
C GLU A 285 -19.22 25.88 -4.75
N GLY A 286 -19.47 25.01 -3.78
CA GLY A 286 -20.81 24.63 -3.35
C GLY A 286 -21.47 23.61 -4.27
N ASN A 287 -22.76 23.79 -4.53
CA ASN A 287 -23.62 22.78 -5.16
C ASN A 287 -23.32 22.57 -6.65
N ASN A 288 -23.16 21.31 -7.03
CA ASN A 288 -22.96 20.86 -8.41
C ASN A 288 -23.70 19.54 -8.65
N SER A 289 -23.80 19.14 -9.92
CA SER A 289 -24.41 17.87 -10.33
C SER A 289 -23.63 17.17 -11.44
N LEU A 290 -23.70 15.85 -11.49
CA LEU A 290 -23.15 14.99 -12.53
C LEU A 290 -24.27 14.07 -13.04
N PHE A 291 -24.67 14.25 -14.29
CA PHE A 291 -25.58 13.33 -14.97
C PHE A 291 -24.78 12.13 -15.51
N ILE A 292 -25.34 10.94 -15.36
CA ILE A 292 -24.76 9.67 -15.79
C ILE A 292 -25.85 8.89 -16.53
N ASP A 293 -25.58 8.56 -17.79
CA ASP A 293 -26.43 7.70 -18.62
C ASP A 293 -25.78 6.31 -18.69
N LEU A 294 -26.22 5.38 -17.84
CA LEU A 294 -25.67 4.02 -17.79
C LEU A 294 -25.96 3.28 -19.09
N LYS A 295 -27.17 3.46 -19.65
CA LYS A 295 -27.56 2.84 -20.90
C LYS A 295 -26.69 3.33 -22.06
N GLY A 296 -26.45 4.63 -22.14
CA GLY A 296 -25.53 5.24 -23.11
C GLY A 296 -24.08 4.79 -22.97
N LEU A 297 -23.66 4.37 -21.76
CA LEU A 297 -22.35 3.77 -21.51
C LEU A 297 -22.29 2.26 -21.79
N GLY A 298 -23.39 1.64 -22.20
CA GLY A 298 -23.51 0.20 -22.41
C GLY A 298 -23.49 -0.62 -21.11
N LEU A 299 -23.77 0.02 -19.96
CA LEU A 299 -23.80 -0.60 -18.65
C LEU A 299 -25.23 -1.08 -18.33
N LYS A 300 -25.35 -2.29 -17.77
CA LYS A 300 -26.62 -2.86 -17.30
C LYS A 300 -26.90 -2.43 -15.87
N LYS A 301 -28.10 -2.71 -15.35
CA LYS A 301 -28.37 -2.58 -13.91
C LYS A 301 -27.41 -3.49 -13.13
N GLY A 302 -26.77 -2.94 -12.11
CA GLY A 302 -25.74 -3.65 -11.34
C GLY A 302 -25.15 -2.77 -10.25
N THR A 303 -24.12 -3.27 -9.59
CA THR A 303 -23.36 -2.50 -8.60
C THR A 303 -22.21 -1.79 -9.27
N TYR A 304 -22.12 -0.48 -9.06
CA TYR A 304 -21.06 0.35 -9.62
C TYR A 304 -20.53 1.35 -8.58
N VAL A 305 -19.32 1.83 -8.83
CA VAL A 305 -18.71 2.92 -8.08
C VAL A 305 -18.55 4.11 -9.00
N VAL A 306 -19.19 5.24 -8.67
CA VAL A 306 -18.96 6.53 -9.32
C VAL A 306 -17.79 7.20 -8.64
N ASN A 307 -16.72 7.44 -9.40
CA ASN A 307 -15.47 8.04 -8.95
C ASN A 307 -15.41 9.51 -9.36
N LEU A 308 -15.15 10.38 -8.39
CA LEU A 308 -14.94 11.81 -8.59
C LEU A 308 -13.48 12.16 -8.26
N TYR A 309 -12.77 12.65 -9.27
CA TYR A 309 -11.39 13.12 -9.16
C TYR A 309 -11.40 14.64 -9.20
N TYR A 310 -11.06 15.27 -8.07
CA TYR A 310 -11.17 16.71 -7.88
C TYR A 310 -9.96 17.25 -7.12
N ASN A 311 -9.23 18.18 -7.73
CA ASN A 311 -8.08 18.87 -7.13
C ASN A 311 -7.07 17.93 -6.42
N GLY A 312 -6.83 16.75 -7.01
CA GLY A 312 -5.91 15.74 -6.46
C GLY A 312 -6.49 14.94 -5.30
N THR A 313 -7.80 14.96 -5.08
CA THR A 313 -8.53 14.09 -4.16
C THR A 313 -9.42 13.12 -4.94
N HIS A 314 -9.75 12.00 -4.31
CA HIS A 314 -10.75 11.06 -4.78
C HIS A 314 -11.91 11.03 -3.80
N SER A 315 -13.12 10.99 -4.34
CA SER A 315 -14.37 10.77 -3.60
C SER A 315 -15.23 9.85 -4.45
N TYR A 316 -16.10 9.06 -3.82
CA TYR A 316 -16.91 8.10 -4.55
C TYR A 316 -18.28 7.90 -3.91
N SER A 317 -19.19 7.35 -4.71
CA SER A 317 -20.51 6.87 -4.29
C SER A 317 -20.86 5.56 -4.98
N TRP A 318 -21.58 4.69 -4.28
CA TRP A 318 -22.10 3.44 -4.79
C TRP A 318 -23.39 3.66 -5.57
N LEU A 319 -23.52 3.00 -6.71
CA LEU A 319 -24.80 2.69 -7.34
C LEU A 319 -25.10 1.23 -7.02
N ILE A 320 -26.23 0.97 -6.36
CA ILE A 320 -26.61 -0.38 -5.94
C ILE A 320 -27.97 -0.72 -6.59
N PRO A 321 -28.18 -1.96 -7.07
CA PRO A 321 -29.50 -2.40 -7.48
C PRO A 321 -30.51 -2.22 -6.34
N GLU A 322 -31.69 -1.68 -6.65
CA GLU A 322 -32.87 -1.81 -5.77
C GLU A 322 -33.21 -3.27 -5.48
#